data_AF-A0A443R0Y9-F1
#
_entry.id   AF-A0A443R0Y9-F1
#
_cell.length_a   1.000
_cell.length_b   1.000
_cell.length_c   1.000
_cell.angle_alpha   90.00
_cell.angle_beta   90.00
_cell.angle_gamma   90.00
#
_symmetry.space_group_name_H-M   'P 1'
#
loop_
_entity.id
_entity.type
_entity.pdbx_description
1 polymer ?
#
loop_
_entity_poly.entity_id
_entity_poly.type
_entity_poly.pdbx_seq_one_letter_code
_entity_poly.pdbx_strand_id
1 'polypeptide(L)'
;MNKISYIYNDLASLEKEMKEKSLSNIVVVLKHERKYDKWQDAIDEAAQILKDELKTFEMLLKFFPEDTYFKTDFRMLVQSAFQHSFKSTRYNFKQQFVIENE
;
A
#
# COMPACT_ATOMS: atom_id res chain seq x y z
N MET A 1 -10.15 -7.11 -6.26
CA MET A 1 -9.02 -6.69 -5.41
C MET A 1 -9.29 -5.24 -4.99
N ASN A 2 -9.20 -4.90 -3.70
CA ASN A 2 -9.62 -3.58 -3.21
C ASN A 2 -8.45 -2.56 -3.20
N LYS A 3 -8.76 -1.26 -3.11
CA LYS A 3 -7.77 -0.16 -3.13
C LYS A 3 -6.65 -0.32 -2.09
N ILE A 4 -6.98 -0.77 -0.88
CA ILE A 4 -6.02 -1.05 0.20
C ILE A 4 -4.99 -2.10 -0.23
N SER A 5 -5.45 -3.16 -0.91
CA SER A 5 -4.58 -4.25 -1.38
C SER A 5 -3.58 -3.76 -2.43
N TYR A 6 -4.02 -2.87 -3.34
CA TYR A 6 -3.12 -2.27 -4.33
C TYR A 6 -2.07 -1.37 -3.67
N ILE A 7 -2.46 -0.51 -2.74
CA ILE A 7 -1.48 0.37 -2.07
C ILE A 7 -0.48 -0.45 -1.23
N TYR A 8 -0.93 -1.51 -0.54
CA TYR A 8 0.00 -2.43 0.13
C TYR A 8 0.96 -3.09 -0.85
N ASN A 9 0.48 -3.51 -2.02
CA ASN A 9 1.34 -4.07 -3.05
C ASN A 9 2.38 -3.05 -3.48
N ASP A 10 1.96 -1.85 -3.88
CA ASP A 10 2.83 -0.80 -4.41
C ASP A 10 3.92 -0.39 -3.41
N LEU A 11 3.56 -0.24 -2.12
CA LEU A 11 4.53 0.09 -1.07
C LEU A 11 5.55 -1.03 -0.86
N ALA A 12 5.11 -2.29 -0.89
CA ALA A 12 6.00 -3.42 -0.67
C ALA A 12 6.87 -3.74 -1.90
N SER A 13 6.37 -3.48 -3.11
CA SER A 13 7.06 -3.75 -4.38
C SER A 13 7.88 -2.58 -4.90
N LEU A 14 7.82 -1.40 -4.28
CA LEU A 14 8.44 -0.16 -4.75
C LEU A 14 9.90 -0.34 -5.20
N GLU A 15 10.76 -0.92 -4.36
CA GLU A 15 12.17 -1.13 -4.69
C GLU A 15 12.34 -1.93 -5.98
N LYS A 16 11.56 -2.99 -6.13
CA LYS A 16 11.59 -3.85 -7.32
C LYS A 16 11.08 -3.09 -8.53
N GLU A 17 9.97 -2.38 -8.39
CA GLU A 17 9.32 -1.66 -9.48
C GLU A 17 10.13 -0.47 -9.98
N MET A 18 10.88 0.21 -9.09
CA MET A 18 11.86 1.22 -9.49
C MET A 18 12.97 0.63 -10.36
N LYS A 19 13.51 -0.54 -9.99
CA LYS A 19 14.54 -1.24 -10.78
C LYS A 19 14.00 -1.70 -12.14
N GLU A 20 12.75 -2.10 -12.19
CA GLU A 20 12.04 -2.52 -13.40
C GLU A 20 11.51 -1.32 -14.23
N LYS A 21 11.68 -0.08 -13.74
CA LYS A 21 11.16 1.16 -14.36
C LYS A 21 9.65 1.10 -14.62
N SER A 22 8.90 0.47 -13.71
CA SER A 22 7.45 0.42 -13.75
C SER A 22 6.86 1.80 -13.44
N LEU A 23 5.89 2.23 -14.24
CA LEU A 23 5.15 3.49 -14.04
C LEU A 23 3.81 3.27 -13.31
N SER A 24 3.45 2.03 -13.03
CA SER A 24 2.15 1.64 -12.48
C SER A 24 2.13 1.53 -10.95
N ASN A 25 3.06 2.21 -10.27
CA ASN A 25 3.15 2.24 -8.80
C ASN A 25 2.66 3.59 -8.28
N ILE A 26 1.79 3.62 -7.27
CA ILE A 26 1.27 4.88 -6.73
C ILE A 26 2.36 5.83 -6.24
N VAL A 27 3.46 5.34 -5.67
CA VAL A 27 4.58 6.19 -5.21
C VAL A 27 5.29 6.84 -6.40
N VAL A 28 5.52 6.09 -7.49
CA VAL A 28 6.11 6.62 -8.72
C VAL A 28 5.20 7.68 -9.34
N VAL A 29 3.90 7.41 -9.41
CA VAL A 29 2.89 8.37 -9.90
C VAL A 29 2.91 9.63 -9.04
N LEU A 30 2.86 9.51 -7.72
CA LEU A 30 2.89 10.66 -6.80
C LEU A 30 4.19 11.46 -6.94
N LYS A 31 5.35 10.79 -7.04
CA LYS A 31 6.66 11.45 -7.25
C LYS A 31 6.63 12.36 -8.48
N HIS A 32 6.06 11.89 -9.60
CA HIS A 32 5.99 12.65 -10.84
C HIS A 32 4.90 13.72 -10.82
N GLU A 33 3.67 13.37 -10.47
CA GLU A 33 2.51 14.27 -10.55
C GLU A 33 2.59 15.41 -9.53
N ARG A 34 3.12 15.14 -8.32
CA ARG A 34 3.34 16.17 -7.30
C ARG A 34 4.65 16.91 -7.45
N LYS A 35 5.53 16.45 -8.34
CA LYS A 35 6.90 16.97 -8.52
C LYS A 35 7.67 17.01 -7.21
N TYR A 36 7.53 15.97 -6.38
CA TYR A 36 8.33 15.87 -5.17
C TYR A 36 9.81 15.78 -5.54
N ASP A 37 10.68 16.43 -4.77
CA ASP A 37 12.12 16.29 -4.97
C ASP A 37 12.60 14.94 -4.40
N LYS A 38 12.13 14.60 -3.19
CA LYS A 38 12.49 13.38 -2.48
C LYS A 38 11.44 12.29 -2.69
N TRP A 39 11.91 11.06 -2.87
CA TRP A 39 11.04 9.90 -2.91
C TRP A 39 10.30 9.66 -1.59
N GLN A 40 10.91 10.02 -0.46
CA GLN A 40 10.29 9.86 0.86
C GLN A 40 8.97 10.63 0.95
N ASP A 41 8.88 11.84 0.38
CA ASP A 41 7.65 12.64 0.42
C ASP A 41 6.50 11.93 -0.32
N ALA A 42 6.80 11.26 -1.44
CA ALA A 42 5.82 10.46 -2.19
C ALA A 42 5.43 9.17 -1.44
N ILE A 43 6.37 8.53 -0.75
CA ILE A 43 6.11 7.36 0.11
C ILE A 43 5.22 7.76 1.28
N ASP A 44 5.49 8.90 1.91
CA ASP A 44 4.72 9.42 3.04
C ASP A 44 3.28 9.75 2.62
N GLU A 45 3.07 10.36 1.44
CA GLU A 45 1.73 10.59 0.88
C GLU A 45 1.02 9.27 0.59
N ALA A 46 1.69 8.28 -0.04
CA ALA A 46 1.09 6.97 -0.29
C ALA A 46 0.70 6.24 1.01
N ALA A 47 1.55 6.32 2.04
CA ALA A 47 1.26 5.76 3.37
C ALA A 47 0.09 6.48 4.05
N GLN A 48 -0.02 7.80 3.86
CA GLN A 48 -1.15 8.58 4.37
C GLN A 48 -2.46 8.22 3.66
N ILE A 49 -2.45 8.04 2.33
CA ILE A 49 -3.60 7.54 1.56
C ILE A 49 -4.04 6.16 2.09
N LEU A 50 -3.09 5.23 2.27
CA LEU A 50 -3.39 3.90 2.85
C LEU A 50 -4.05 4.01 4.22
N LYS A 51 -3.52 4.87 5.09
CA LYS A 51 -4.07 5.10 6.43
C LYS A 51 -5.50 5.61 6.38
N ASP A 52 -5.82 6.51 5.46
CA ASP A 52 -7.17 7.07 5.34
C ASP A 52 -8.15 6.07 4.71
N GLU A 53 -7.70 5.23 3.78
CA GLU A 53 -8.48 4.10 3.27
C GLU A 53 -8.78 3.06 4.37
N LEU A 54 -7.81 2.75 5.23
CA LEU A 54 -8.01 1.85 6.38
C LEU A 54 -9.02 2.41 7.39
N LYS A 55 -9.01 3.73 7.65
CA LYS A 55 -10.03 4.37 8.49
C LYS A 55 -11.41 4.29 7.83
N THR A 56 -11.49 4.56 6.53
CA THR A 56 -12.73 4.47 5.76
C THR A 56 -13.27 3.05 5.78
N PHE A 57 -12.41 2.05 5.67
CA PHE A 57 -12.75 0.65 5.82
C PHE A 57 -13.33 0.33 7.20
N GLU A 58 -12.69 0.74 8.29
CA GLU A 58 -13.24 0.54 9.64
C GLU A 58 -14.56 1.28 9.86
N MET A 59 -14.76 2.45 9.23
CA MET A 59 -16.06 3.11 9.22
C MET A 59 -17.11 2.31 8.45
N LEU A 60 -16.77 1.75 7.29
CA LEU A 60 -17.66 0.91 6.50
C LEU A 60 -18.18 -0.27 7.33
N LEU A 61 -17.29 -0.95 8.06
CA LEU A 61 -17.65 -2.08 8.91
C LEU A 61 -18.64 -1.71 10.03
N LYS A 62 -18.70 -0.44 10.45
CA LYS A 62 -19.66 0.03 11.46
C LYS A 62 -21.08 0.20 10.92
N PHE A 63 -21.25 0.36 9.60
CA PHE A 63 -22.59 0.41 8.99
C PHE A 63 -23.28 -0.96 8.94
N PHE A 64 -22.53 -2.04 9.14
CA PHE A 64 -23.04 -3.41 9.17
C PHE A 64 -22.75 -4.08 10.53
N PRO A 65 -23.26 -3.53 11.66
CA PRO A 65 -22.83 -3.93 13.00
C PRO A 65 -23.10 -5.42 13.29
N GLU A 66 -24.25 -5.92 12.83
CA GLU A 66 -24.75 -7.28 13.05
C GLU A 66 -24.22 -8.32 12.04
N ASP A 67 -23.62 -7.88 10.92
CA ASP A 67 -23.09 -8.78 9.90
C ASP A 67 -21.66 -9.21 10.25
N THR A 68 -21.56 -10.19 11.16
CA THR A 68 -20.28 -10.71 11.65
C THR A 68 -19.50 -11.46 10.58
N TYR A 69 -20.18 -12.10 9.63
CA TYR A 69 -19.54 -12.78 8.49
C TYR A 69 -18.89 -11.78 7.56
N PHE A 70 -19.63 -10.75 7.11
CA PHE A 70 -19.12 -9.68 6.28
C PHE A 70 -17.88 -9.01 6.92
N LYS A 71 -17.97 -8.68 8.22
CA LYS A 71 -16.85 -8.04 8.94
C LYS A 71 -15.61 -8.93 9.03
N THR A 72 -15.80 -10.22 9.27
CA THR A 72 -14.69 -11.19 9.38
C THR A 72 -14.00 -11.37 8.03
N ASP A 73 -14.77 -11.63 6.98
CA ASP A 73 -14.24 -11.91 5.64
C ASP A 73 -13.47 -10.72 5.08
N PHE A 74 -14.01 -9.51 5.23
CA PHE A 74 -13.35 -8.31 4.74
C PHE A 74 -12.08 -7.96 5.53
N ARG A 75 -12.09 -8.17 6.86
CA ARG A 75 -10.87 -8.02 7.66
C ARG A 75 -9.81 -9.04 7.28
N MET A 76 -10.21 -10.29 7.04
CA MET A 76 -9.32 -11.33 6.55
C MET A 76 -8.72 -10.98 5.20
N LEU A 77 -9.49 -10.37 4.29
CA LEU A 77 -9.00 -9.93 2.99
C LEU A 77 -7.92 -8.84 3.15
N VAL A 78 -8.16 -7.81 3.96
CA VAL A 78 -7.18 -6.75 4.24
C VAL A 78 -5.93 -7.31 4.92
N GLN A 79 -6.10 -8.19 5.91
CA GLN A 79 -5.01 -8.83 6.64
C GLN A 79 -4.16 -9.73 5.72
N SER A 80 -4.81 -10.48 4.82
CA SER A 80 -4.12 -11.36 3.87
C SER A 80 -3.33 -10.55 2.86
N ALA A 81 -3.86 -9.42 2.38
CA ALA A 81 -3.13 -8.51 1.51
C ALA A 81 -1.88 -7.95 2.20
N PHE A 82 -2.00 -7.51 3.46
CA PHE A 82 -0.84 -7.07 4.26
C PHE A 82 0.21 -8.19 4.39
N GLN A 83 -0.21 -9.40 4.78
CA GLN A 83 0.73 -10.51 4.96
C GLN A 83 1.41 -10.88 3.63
N HIS A 84 0.63 -10.97 2.55
CA HIS A 84 1.18 -11.27 1.23
C HIS A 84 2.17 -10.19 0.79
N SER A 85 1.86 -8.90 0.95
CA SER A 85 2.76 -7.83 0.51
C SER A 85 4.06 -7.78 1.32
N PHE A 86 4.01 -7.87 2.64
CA PHE A 86 5.20 -7.65 3.48
C PHE A 86 5.92 -8.91 3.94
N LYS A 87 5.32 -10.10 3.77
CA LYS A 87 5.95 -11.38 4.17
C LYS A 87 6.21 -12.31 2.99
N SER A 88 5.74 -12.00 1.78
CA SER A 88 6.04 -12.81 0.60
C SER A 88 7.48 -12.63 0.16
N THR A 89 8.10 -13.73 -0.26
CA THR A 89 9.40 -13.75 -0.92
C THR A 89 9.38 -13.09 -2.30
N ARG A 90 8.19 -12.83 -2.86
CA ARG A 90 8.03 -12.17 -4.18
C ARG A 90 8.64 -10.77 -4.22
N TYR A 91 8.56 -10.03 -3.12
CA TYR A 91 8.98 -8.63 -3.06
C TYR A 91 10.28 -8.43 -2.27
N ASN A 92 10.67 -9.42 -1.44
CA ASN A 92 11.82 -9.32 -0.53
C ASN A 92 11.84 -7.99 0.23
N PHE A 93 10.67 -7.60 0.76
CA PHE A 93 10.50 -6.30 1.42
C PHE A 93 11.54 -6.13 2.53
N LYS A 94 12.31 -5.04 2.45
CA LYS A 94 13.28 -4.65 3.47
C LYS A 94 12.69 -3.54 4.32
N GLN A 95 12.78 -3.69 5.65
CA GLN A 95 12.37 -2.64 6.59
C GLN A 95 13.19 -1.35 6.44
N GLN A 96 14.40 -1.44 5.88
CA GLN A 96 15.24 -0.30 5.54
C GLN A 96 15.50 -0.31 4.03
N PHE A 97 15.02 0.74 3.38
CA PHE A 97 15.16 0.97 1.95
C PHE A 97 16.03 2.23 1.76
N VAL A 98 17.19 2.08 1.12
CA VAL A 98 18.05 3.19 0.72
C VAL A 98 17.86 3.38 -0.77
N ILE A 99 17.32 4.54 -1.15
CA ILE A 99 17.26 4.94 -2.55
C ILE A 99 18.63 5.52 -2.86
N GLU A 100 19.42 4.78 -3.64
CA GLU A 100 20.66 5.32 -4.19
C GLU A 100 20.27 6.49 -5.10
N ASN A 101 20.73 7.69 -4.74
CA ASN A 101 20.54 8.87 -5.58
C ASN A 101 21.38 8.67 -6.85
N GLU A 102 20.74 8.63 -8.02
CA GLU A 102 21.42 8.86 -9.30
C GLU A 102 21.91 10.32 -9.40
#